data_AF-A0A9D1D284-F1
#
_entry.id   AF-A0A9D1D284-F1
#
_cell.length_a   1.000
_cell.length_b   1.000
_cell.length_c   1.000
_cell.angle_alpha   90.00
_cell.angle_beta   90.00
_cell.angle_gamma   90.00
#
_symmetry.space_group_name_H-M   'P 1'
#
loop_
_entity.id
_entity.type
_entity.pdbx_description
1 polymer ?
#
loop_
_entity_poly.entity_id
_entity_poly.type
_entity_poly.pdbx_seq_one_letter_code
_entity_poly.pdbx_strand_id
1 'polypeptide(L)'
;MTIHTLIFPLSVLRSDGTTPIEACIRHVSYENPEEKPWYLCYIDSYVRPAQPASQLIPSKELERFAWLGPWEAFLDELASLALPEAWDFECPDEPSAHRNVILKSYICTTFYRLKLEDKVCVDDAARFAAFNTGLVNRRYDDIYACFEPGVGTIPWKFSGFCTGGARGLGKQLVSLFNPLPEPASYFGSKDDLLFDLERELIIDFDHILIDNLERLPVAFLEEELHSSPEGLQLARAVRESDGEDERADALADLADFLLENDRMFRRLRWRLSDAVELARKRVRWNYKTAIPSYYPRANAMSLLLPLCLLDDEHADAALVVQLMPSGNYQGQTILTMQQAYTNARLICRPDSDWLSTAGTKE
;
A
#
# COMPACT_ATOMS: atom_id res chain seq x y z
N MET A 1 6.79 29.89 -16.33
CA MET A 1 7.65 30.57 -15.32
C MET A 1 8.22 29.45 -14.46
N THR A 2 9.27 29.63 -13.67
CA THR A 2 9.80 28.53 -12.83
C THR A 2 9.39 28.81 -11.39
N ILE A 3 8.39 28.08 -10.90
CA ILE A 3 8.01 28.14 -9.49
C ILE A 3 8.97 27.26 -8.69
N HIS A 4 9.79 27.89 -7.86
CA HIS A 4 10.63 27.17 -6.91
C HIS A 4 9.96 27.10 -5.54
N THR A 5 9.60 25.90 -5.11
CA THR A 5 9.12 25.64 -3.75
C THR A 5 10.27 25.15 -2.88
N LEU A 6 10.48 25.80 -1.73
CA LEU A 6 11.48 25.40 -0.73
C LEU A 6 10.79 25.05 0.58
N ILE A 7 11.05 23.85 1.07
CA ILE A 7 10.60 23.37 2.38
C ILE A 7 11.83 23.30 3.29
N PHE A 8 11.77 23.92 4.46
CA PHE A 8 12.87 23.92 5.41
C PHE A 8 12.40 23.91 6.87
N PRO A 9 13.18 23.32 7.79
CA PRO A 9 12.85 23.31 9.20
C PRO A 9 13.10 24.70 9.83
N LEU A 10 12.18 25.13 10.68
CA LEU A 10 12.35 26.27 11.57
C LEU A 10 12.99 25.83 12.89
N SER A 11 13.59 26.77 13.62
CA SER A 11 14.17 26.54 14.95
C SER A 11 13.13 26.28 16.05
N VAL A 12 11.84 26.38 15.73
CA VAL A 12 10.72 26.15 16.64
C VAL A 12 10.24 24.71 16.47
N LEU A 13 10.01 24.01 17.57
CA LEU A 13 9.55 22.62 17.58
C LEU A 13 8.02 22.56 17.55
N ARG A 14 7.47 21.48 16.96
CA ARG A 14 6.05 21.13 16.98
C ARG A 14 5.62 20.79 18.41
N SER A 15 4.33 20.50 18.62
CA SER A 15 3.79 20.19 19.95
C SER A 15 4.36 18.91 20.61
N ASP A 16 5.12 18.09 19.86
CA ASP A 16 5.86 16.93 20.36
C ASP A 16 7.20 17.29 21.05
N GLY A 17 7.67 18.54 20.90
CA GLY A 17 8.92 19.01 21.49
C GLY A 17 10.18 18.38 20.89
N THR A 18 10.09 17.67 19.76
CA THR A 18 11.23 17.00 19.12
C THR A 18 11.33 17.28 17.63
N THR A 19 10.21 17.45 16.93
CA THR A 19 10.18 17.66 15.48
C THR A 19 10.18 19.17 15.19
N PRO A 20 11.08 19.70 14.35
CA PRO A 20 11.00 21.09 13.95
C PRO A 20 9.71 21.35 13.13
N ILE A 21 9.12 22.50 13.32
CA ILE A 21 8.06 23.03 12.44
C ILE A 21 8.68 23.22 11.06
N GLU A 22 7.98 22.80 10.01
CA GLU A 22 8.44 23.02 8.64
C GLU A 22 7.72 24.24 8.05
N ALA A 23 8.49 25.09 7.38
CA ALA A 23 7.96 26.21 6.60
C ALA A 23 8.15 25.90 5.12
N CYS A 24 7.07 26.05 4.37
CA CYS A 24 7.10 26.02 2.92
C CYS A 24 7.04 27.45 2.39
N ILE A 25 8.07 27.88 1.67
CA ILE A 25 8.09 29.16 0.94
C ILE A 25 8.08 28.89 -0.56
N ARG A 26 7.47 29.79 -1.32
CA ARG A 26 7.42 29.70 -2.77
C ARG A 26 7.97 30.97 -3.40
N HIS A 27 8.75 30.78 -4.45
CA HIS A 27 9.20 31.86 -5.31
C HIS A 27 8.18 32.12 -6.41
N VAL A 28 7.76 33.38 -6.55
CA VAL A 28 6.95 33.81 -7.69
C VAL A 28 7.67 34.97 -8.37
N SER A 29 7.99 34.78 -9.66
CA SER A 29 8.56 35.83 -10.50
C SER A 29 7.46 36.80 -10.92
N TYR A 30 7.18 37.80 -10.10
CA TYR A 30 6.37 38.94 -10.53
C TYR A 30 7.18 39.88 -11.44
N GLU A 31 6.52 40.54 -12.40
CA GLU A 31 7.07 41.70 -13.11
C GLU A 31 7.06 42.98 -12.26
N ASN A 32 6.50 42.94 -11.03
CA ASN A 32 6.32 44.09 -10.16
C ASN A 32 7.52 44.26 -9.18
N PRO A 33 8.32 45.34 -9.28
CA PRO A 33 9.54 45.54 -8.47
C PRO A 33 9.31 45.75 -6.97
N GLU A 34 8.08 46.03 -6.54
CA GLU A 34 7.76 46.32 -5.13
C GLU A 34 7.36 45.09 -4.30
N GLU A 35 7.06 43.96 -4.95
CA GLU A 35 6.65 42.74 -4.25
C GLU A 35 7.84 41.82 -3.96
N LYS A 36 7.86 41.24 -2.75
CA LYS A 36 8.92 40.31 -2.38
C LYS A 36 8.74 39.01 -3.17
N PRO A 37 9.82 38.49 -3.80
CA PRO A 37 9.72 37.34 -4.69
C PRO A 37 9.45 36.02 -3.98
N TRP A 38 9.58 35.97 -2.65
CA TRP A 38 9.32 34.79 -1.82
C TRP A 38 8.21 35.08 -0.81
N TYR A 39 7.23 34.18 -0.72
CA TYR A 39 6.21 34.22 0.33
C TYR A 39 6.06 32.86 1.01
N LEU A 40 5.59 32.90 2.26
CA LEU A 40 5.28 31.72 3.06
C LEU A 40 3.92 31.14 2.62
N CYS A 41 3.93 29.89 2.16
CA CYS A 41 2.74 29.17 1.72
C CYS A 41 1.99 28.56 2.91
N TYR A 42 2.68 27.73 3.68
CA TYR A 42 2.13 27.09 4.86
C TYR A 42 3.21 26.81 5.90
N ILE A 43 2.75 26.64 7.14
CA ILE A 43 3.55 26.20 8.27
C ILE A 43 2.99 24.84 8.70
N ASP A 44 3.75 23.76 8.48
CA ASP A 44 3.39 22.44 9.00
C ASP A 44 3.82 22.34 10.46
N SER A 45 2.83 22.50 11.33
CA SER A 45 2.94 22.30 12.78
C SER A 45 2.32 20.99 13.25
N TYR A 46 1.77 20.20 12.33
CA TYR A 46 1.10 18.95 12.65
C TYR A 46 2.13 17.93 13.11
N VAL A 47 2.04 17.49 14.35
CA VAL A 47 2.77 16.31 14.79
C VAL A 47 2.11 15.13 14.09
N ARG A 48 2.73 14.67 12.99
CA ARG A 48 2.42 13.33 12.50
C ARG A 48 2.62 12.41 13.71
N PRO A 49 1.62 11.61 14.12
CA PRO A 49 1.78 10.71 15.25
C PRO A 49 3.09 9.97 15.02
N ALA A 50 4.00 10.10 15.98
CA ALA A 50 5.34 9.59 15.86
C ALA A 50 5.24 8.11 15.48
N GLN A 51 5.47 7.79 14.21
CA GLN A 51 5.91 6.47 13.88
C GLN A 51 7.29 6.40 14.51
N PRO A 52 7.60 5.44 15.38
CA PRO A 52 8.94 4.93 15.32
C PRO A 52 9.10 4.48 13.86
N ALA A 53 9.75 5.31 13.05
CA ALA A 53 10.49 4.81 11.91
C ALA A 53 11.57 3.91 12.51
N SER A 54 11.15 2.73 12.97
CA SER A 54 12.04 1.63 13.13
C SER A 54 12.76 1.57 11.79
N GLN A 55 14.09 1.50 11.79
CA GLN A 55 14.92 1.25 10.61
C GLN A 55 14.59 -0.10 9.92
N LEU A 56 13.43 -0.68 10.25
CA LEU A 56 12.87 -1.93 9.79
C LEU A 56 12.04 -1.63 8.56
N ILE A 57 12.56 -2.04 7.42
CA ILE A 57 11.85 -2.02 6.16
C ILE A 57 11.06 -3.32 6.12
N PRO A 58 9.71 -3.32 6.12
CA PRO A 58 8.91 -4.55 6.24
C PRO A 58 9.36 -5.67 5.28
N SER A 59 9.70 -5.32 4.04
CA SER A 59 10.17 -6.27 3.03
C SER A 59 11.50 -6.96 3.34
N LYS A 60 12.33 -6.40 4.23
CA LYS A 60 13.67 -6.92 4.58
C LYS A 60 13.70 -7.64 5.93
N GLU A 61 12.65 -7.56 6.73
CA GLU A 61 12.67 -8.10 8.10
C GLU A 61 12.79 -9.62 8.14
N LEU A 62 12.16 -10.32 7.19
CA LEU A 62 12.28 -11.77 7.08
C LEU A 62 13.71 -12.19 6.69
N GLU A 63 14.38 -11.45 5.80
CA GLU A 63 15.76 -11.73 5.38
C GLU A 63 16.78 -11.41 6.48
N ARG A 64 16.50 -10.40 7.31
CA ARG A 64 17.29 -10.10 8.52
C ARG A 64 17.13 -11.17 9.59
N PHE A 65 15.94 -11.79 9.65
CA PHE A 65 15.65 -12.84 10.59
C PHE A 65 16.28 -14.16 10.17
N ALA A 66 16.12 -14.58 8.91
CA ALA A 66 16.55 -15.89 8.46
C ALA A 66 17.14 -15.90 7.05
N TRP A 67 18.10 -16.81 6.84
CA TRP A 67 18.53 -17.19 5.50
C TRP A 67 17.50 -18.14 4.90
N LEU A 68 16.83 -17.71 3.83
CA LEU A 68 15.73 -18.45 3.20
C LEU A 68 16.19 -19.37 2.06
N GLY A 69 17.43 -19.21 1.58
CA GLY A 69 17.85 -19.78 0.29
C GLY A 69 17.34 -18.94 -0.89
N PRO A 70 17.21 -19.54 -2.10
CA PRO A 70 16.65 -18.85 -3.25
C PRO A 70 15.17 -18.52 -3.02
N TRP A 71 14.81 -17.25 -3.20
CA TRP A 71 13.42 -16.77 -3.01
C TRP A 71 12.40 -17.54 -3.85
N GLU A 72 12.73 -17.85 -5.10
CA GLU A 72 11.85 -18.60 -5.99
C GLU A 72 11.49 -19.97 -5.40
N ALA A 73 12.48 -20.71 -4.90
CA ALA A 73 12.25 -22.01 -4.28
C ALA A 73 11.40 -21.92 -3.00
N PHE A 74 11.69 -20.92 -2.15
CA PHE A 74 10.91 -20.67 -0.93
C PHE A 74 9.44 -20.36 -1.25
N LEU A 75 9.19 -19.49 -2.23
CA LEU A 75 7.84 -19.09 -2.63
C LEU A 75 7.09 -20.20 -3.35
N ASP A 76 7.75 -20.94 -4.24
CA ASP A 76 7.16 -22.07 -4.96
C ASP A 76 6.75 -23.20 -3.99
N GLU A 77 7.59 -23.50 -2.99
CA GLU A 77 7.25 -24.47 -1.96
C GLU A 77 6.01 -24.04 -1.19
N LEU A 78 5.97 -22.79 -0.72
CA LEU A 78 4.82 -22.24 0.01
C LEU A 78 3.54 -22.24 -0.83
N ALA A 79 3.61 -21.76 -2.07
CA ALA A 79 2.50 -21.72 -3.00
C ALA A 79 1.94 -23.12 -3.30
N SER A 80 2.81 -24.13 -3.40
CA SER A 80 2.39 -25.51 -3.67
C SER A 80 1.63 -26.17 -2.50
N LEU A 81 1.95 -25.76 -1.27
CA LEU A 81 1.35 -26.28 -0.05
C LEU A 81 0.04 -25.57 0.31
N ALA A 82 -0.03 -24.26 0.04
CA ALA A 82 -1.18 -23.41 0.30
C ALA A 82 -2.40 -23.77 -0.56
N LEU A 83 -3.56 -23.22 -0.20
CA LEU A 83 -4.73 -23.22 -1.07
C LEU A 83 -4.37 -22.58 -2.43
N PRO A 84 -4.79 -23.20 -3.56
CA PRO A 84 -4.47 -22.67 -4.88
C PRO A 84 -4.99 -21.25 -5.10
N GLU A 85 -4.10 -20.37 -5.56
CA GLU A 85 -4.37 -18.96 -5.84
C GLU A 85 -3.40 -18.41 -6.89
N ALA A 86 -3.80 -17.34 -7.59
CA ALA A 86 -2.93 -16.54 -8.44
C ALA A 86 -2.03 -15.63 -7.57
N TRP A 87 -0.75 -15.97 -7.49
CA TRP A 87 0.25 -15.21 -6.73
C TRP A 87 1.04 -14.19 -7.57
N ASP A 88 0.64 -14.00 -8.82
CA ASP A 88 1.23 -13.09 -9.80
C ASP A 88 0.15 -12.38 -10.60
N PHE A 89 0.52 -11.24 -11.20
CA PHE A 89 -0.33 -10.55 -12.17
C PHE A 89 -0.13 -11.17 -13.56
N GLU A 90 -1.23 -11.42 -14.29
CA GLU A 90 -1.18 -11.85 -15.68
C GLU A 90 -0.67 -10.69 -16.56
N CYS A 91 0.54 -10.81 -17.10
CA CYS A 91 1.10 -9.87 -18.06
C CYS A 91 1.19 -10.54 -19.44
N PRO A 92 0.38 -10.14 -20.43
CA PRO A 92 0.39 -10.77 -21.75
C PRO A 92 1.73 -10.64 -22.50
N ASP A 93 2.47 -9.56 -22.25
CA ASP A 93 3.59 -9.13 -23.09
C ASP A 93 4.98 -9.33 -22.47
N GLU A 94 5.05 -9.77 -21.20
CA GLU A 94 6.32 -10.05 -20.51
C GLU A 94 6.26 -11.39 -19.77
N PRO A 95 7.14 -12.36 -20.11
CA PRO A 95 7.34 -13.51 -19.23
C PRO A 95 7.89 -12.99 -17.90
N SER A 96 7.04 -13.00 -16.86
CA SER A 96 7.30 -12.48 -15.52
C SER A 96 8.75 -12.75 -15.07
N ALA A 97 9.59 -11.72 -15.04
CA ALA A 97 10.96 -11.83 -14.53
C ALA A 97 10.99 -12.19 -13.03
N HIS A 98 9.86 -12.05 -12.34
CA HIS A 98 9.67 -12.37 -10.93
C HIS A 98 8.35 -13.12 -10.76
N ARG A 99 8.41 -14.38 -10.33
CA ARG A 99 7.24 -15.17 -9.94
C ARG A 99 6.91 -14.97 -8.46
N ASN A 100 5.65 -15.22 -8.11
CA ASN A 100 5.04 -15.10 -6.80
C ASN A 100 5.23 -13.71 -6.16
N VAL A 101 5.16 -12.61 -6.93
CA VAL A 101 5.40 -11.24 -6.40
C VAL A 101 4.38 -10.84 -5.32
N ILE A 102 3.13 -11.27 -5.46
CA ILE A 102 2.07 -10.99 -4.48
C ILE A 102 2.35 -11.78 -3.20
N LEU A 103 2.73 -13.06 -3.33
CA LEU A 103 3.07 -13.92 -2.19
C LEU A 103 4.29 -13.42 -1.43
N LYS A 104 5.31 -12.91 -2.14
CA LYS A 104 6.49 -12.31 -1.52
C LYS A 104 6.11 -11.10 -0.67
N SER A 105 5.29 -10.19 -1.22
CA SER A 105 4.79 -9.03 -0.47
C SER A 105 3.98 -9.47 0.76
N TYR A 106 3.09 -10.46 0.58
CA TYR A 106 2.27 -11.04 1.63
C TYR A 106 3.12 -11.59 2.78
N ILE A 107 4.04 -12.52 2.50
CA ILE A 107 4.77 -13.23 3.56
C ILE A 107 5.73 -12.31 4.31
N CYS A 108 6.40 -11.36 3.63
CA CYS A 108 7.25 -10.38 4.29
C CYS A 108 6.42 -9.47 5.22
N THR A 109 5.25 -9.03 4.76
CA THR A 109 4.40 -8.15 5.55
C THR A 109 3.77 -8.89 6.74
N THR A 110 3.32 -10.12 6.55
CA THR A 110 2.82 -10.99 7.63
C THR A 110 3.91 -11.24 8.67
N PHE A 111 5.13 -11.57 8.25
CA PHE A 111 6.25 -11.73 9.18
C PHE A 111 6.54 -10.45 9.98
N TYR A 112 6.56 -9.31 9.29
CA TYR A 112 6.73 -8.01 9.95
C TYR A 112 5.64 -7.75 10.98
N ARG A 113 4.37 -8.04 10.67
CA ARG A 113 3.25 -7.89 11.60
C ARG A 113 3.40 -8.81 12.80
N LEU A 114 3.75 -10.09 12.59
CA LEU A 114 3.97 -11.05 13.68
C LEU A 114 5.09 -10.59 14.63
N LYS A 115 6.14 -9.98 14.10
CA LYS A 115 7.22 -9.40 14.91
C LYS A 115 6.74 -8.23 15.78
N LEU A 116 5.85 -7.37 15.26
CA LEU A 116 5.24 -6.30 16.05
C LEU A 116 4.29 -6.83 17.14
N GLU A 117 3.66 -7.98 16.89
CA GLU A 117 2.76 -8.66 17.83
C GLU A 117 3.46 -9.62 18.80
N ASP A 118 4.79 -9.76 18.70
CA ASP A 118 5.59 -10.73 19.47
C ASP A 118 5.12 -12.20 19.30
N LYS A 119 4.70 -12.55 18.07
CA LYS A 119 4.17 -13.88 17.70
C LYS A 119 5.14 -14.76 16.92
N VAL A 120 6.39 -14.33 16.77
CA VAL A 120 7.46 -15.17 16.21
C VAL A 120 8.02 -16.01 17.36
N CYS A 121 7.74 -17.30 17.38
CA CYS A 121 8.13 -18.18 18.47
C CYS A 121 9.59 -18.63 18.31
N VAL A 122 10.32 -18.62 19.42
CA VAL A 122 11.68 -19.15 19.55
C VAL A 122 11.71 -20.04 20.78
N ASP A 123 12.25 -21.26 20.68
CA ASP A 123 12.35 -22.14 21.85
C ASP A 123 13.38 -21.63 22.88
N ASP A 124 13.25 -22.02 24.15
CA ASP A 124 14.08 -21.54 25.27
C ASP A 124 15.59 -21.77 25.06
N ALA A 125 15.97 -22.84 24.38
CA ALA A 125 17.35 -23.17 24.04
C ALA A 125 17.80 -22.53 22.71
N ALA A 126 16.94 -21.75 22.05
CA ALA A 126 17.15 -21.09 20.77
C ALA A 126 17.64 -22.06 19.68
N ARG A 127 17.09 -23.28 19.64
CA ARG A 127 17.42 -24.33 18.64
C ARG A 127 16.37 -24.47 17.56
N PHE A 128 15.25 -23.77 17.69
CA PHE A 128 14.12 -23.83 16.80
C PHE A 128 13.33 -22.53 16.91
N ALA A 129 12.96 -21.98 15.77
CA ALA A 129 12.02 -20.88 15.68
C ALA A 129 10.94 -21.21 14.65
N ALA A 130 9.75 -20.66 14.86
CA ALA A 130 8.66 -20.83 13.92
C ALA A 130 7.69 -19.66 13.97
N PHE A 131 7.01 -19.42 12.85
CA PHE A 131 5.87 -18.51 12.80
C PHE A 131 4.77 -19.07 11.90
N ASN A 132 3.54 -18.66 12.15
CA ASN A 132 2.39 -19.02 11.34
C ASN A 132 2.34 -18.14 10.08
N THR A 133 2.32 -18.75 8.89
CA THR A 133 2.35 -17.99 7.63
C THR A 133 1.05 -17.22 7.36
N GLY A 134 -0.03 -17.53 8.07
CA GLY A 134 -1.38 -17.03 7.79
C GLY A 134 -2.06 -17.71 6.59
N LEU A 135 -1.35 -18.62 5.91
CA LEU A 135 -1.89 -19.45 4.84
C LEU A 135 -2.24 -20.84 5.37
N VAL A 136 -3.21 -21.47 4.72
CA VAL A 136 -3.67 -22.81 5.03
C VAL A 136 -3.54 -23.73 3.82
N ASN A 137 -3.42 -25.03 4.06
CA ASN A 137 -3.41 -26.02 2.99
C ASN A 137 -4.83 -26.36 2.50
N ARG A 138 -4.94 -27.32 1.56
CA ARG A 138 -6.24 -27.79 1.02
C ARG A 138 -7.22 -28.38 2.05
N ARG A 139 -6.74 -28.73 3.24
CA ARG A 139 -7.55 -29.23 4.37
C ARG A 139 -7.85 -28.15 5.41
N TYR A 140 -7.47 -26.89 5.13
CA TYR A 140 -7.53 -25.76 6.05
C TYR A 140 -6.65 -25.93 7.31
N ASP A 141 -5.61 -26.76 7.24
CA ASP A 141 -4.57 -26.79 8.29
C ASP A 141 -3.61 -25.60 8.08
N ASP A 142 -3.26 -24.91 9.16
CA ASP A 142 -2.24 -23.85 9.14
C ASP A 142 -0.89 -24.33 8.60
N ILE A 143 -0.25 -23.45 7.83
CA ILE A 143 1.12 -23.64 7.35
C ILE A 143 2.06 -22.79 8.20
N TYR A 144 3.05 -23.44 8.82
CA TYR A 144 4.07 -22.82 9.64
C TYR A 144 5.42 -22.83 8.92
N ALA A 145 6.14 -21.71 8.97
CA ALA A 145 7.54 -21.64 8.54
C ALA A 145 8.44 -21.98 9.72
N CYS A 146 9.34 -22.96 9.56
CA CYS A 146 10.22 -23.44 10.62
C CYS A 146 11.68 -23.12 10.31
N PHE A 147 12.44 -22.82 11.37
CA PHE A 147 13.81 -22.37 11.28
C PHE A 147 14.69 -23.04 12.33
N GLU A 148 15.92 -23.31 11.95
CA GLU A 148 17.00 -23.79 12.82
C GLU A 148 18.09 -22.72 12.94
N PRO A 149 18.99 -22.82 13.93
CA PRO A 149 20.10 -21.88 14.09
C PRO A 149 20.90 -21.73 12.81
N GLY A 150 21.04 -20.48 12.37
CA GLY A 150 21.88 -20.10 11.24
C GLY A 150 23.37 -20.13 11.57
N VAL A 151 24.19 -19.88 10.55
CA VAL A 151 25.64 -19.74 10.70
C VAL A 151 26.01 -18.31 10.31
N GLY A 152 26.83 -17.65 11.14
CA GLY A 152 27.34 -16.31 10.87
C GLY A 152 26.46 -15.20 11.45
N THR A 153 26.20 -14.16 10.65
CA THR A 153 25.50 -12.95 11.10
C THR A 153 23.97 -13.03 11.02
N ILE A 154 23.43 -13.99 10.25
CA ILE A 154 22.00 -14.24 10.15
C ILE A 154 21.63 -15.32 11.19
N PRO A 155 20.75 -15.02 12.16
CA PRO A 155 20.57 -15.88 13.33
C PRO A 155 19.84 -17.19 13.02
N TRP A 156 18.99 -17.20 12.00
CA TRP A 156 18.17 -18.35 11.64
C TRP A 156 18.42 -18.81 10.20
N LYS A 157 18.15 -20.07 9.95
CA LYS A 157 18.15 -20.70 8.63
C LYS A 157 16.81 -21.37 8.42
N PHE A 158 16.19 -21.12 7.27
CA PHE A 158 14.94 -21.78 6.90
C PHE A 158 15.15 -23.29 6.76
N SER A 159 14.32 -24.08 7.46
CA SER A 159 14.37 -25.54 7.47
C SER A 159 13.25 -26.18 6.64
N GLY A 160 12.12 -25.49 6.48
CA GLY A 160 10.98 -25.95 5.68
C GLY A 160 9.64 -25.50 6.24
N PHE A 161 8.58 -25.74 5.46
CA PHE A 161 7.20 -25.54 5.92
C PHE A 161 6.64 -26.81 6.56
N CYS A 162 5.72 -26.67 7.50
CA CYS A 162 4.99 -27.80 8.07
C CYS A 162 3.57 -27.45 8.50
N THR A 163 2.78 -28.50 8.79
CA THR A 163 1.48 -28.39 9.45
C THR A 163 1.59 -28.96 10.86
N GLY A 164 0.74 -28.49 11.78
CA GLY A 164 0.75 -28.95 13.17
C GLY A 164 0.60 -30.48 13.27
N GLY A 165 1.55 -31.14 13.94
CA GLY A 165 1.51 -32.59 14.17
C GLY A 165 1.91 -33.48 12.99
N ALA A 166 2.25 -32.92 11.82
CA ALA A 166 2.84 -33.68 10.71
C ALA A 166 4.23 -34.25 11.07
N ARG A 167 4.68 -35.29 10.35
CA ARG A 167 6.00 -35.91 10.61
C ARG A 167 7.15 -34.89 10.45
N GLY A 168 8.28 -35.12 11.13
CA GLY A 168 9.43 -34.23 11.08
C GLY A 168 9.16 -32.92 11.83
N LEU A 169 9.27 -31.80 11.12
CA LEU A 169 9.12 -30.44 11.67
C LEU A 169 7.80 -30.22 12.41
N GLY A 170 6.68 -30.79 11.93
CA GLY A 170 5.37 -30.62 12.58
C GLY A 170 5.29 -31.25 13.97
N LYS A 171 5.94 -32.40 14.20
CA LYS A 171 6.06 -33.03 15.53
C LYS A 171 6.96 -32.22 16.44
N GLN A 172 8.05 -31.69 15.89
CA GLN A 172 8.99 -30.85 16.63
C GLN A 172 8.33 -29.54 17.07
N LEU A 173 7.59 -28.87 16.18
CA LEU A 173 6.78 -27.69 16.46
C LEU A 173 5.86 -27.91 17.66
N VAL A 174 5.05 -28.97 17.65
CA VAL A 174 4.11 -29.33 18.73
C VAL A 174 4.84 -29.70 20.03
N SER A 175 6.03 -30.29 19.95
CA SER A 175 6.80 -30.65 21.15
C SER A 175 7.44 -29.44 21.84
N LEU A 176 7.68 -28.35 21.12
CA LEU A 176 8.41 -27.18 21.61
C LEU A 176 7.49 -26.01 21.96
N PHE A 177 6.33 -25.86 21.32
CA PHE A 177 5.46 -24.70 21.49
C PHE A 177 4.08 -25.07 22.01
N ASN A 178 3.63 -24.38 23.06
CA ASN A 178 2.27 -24.40 23.57
C ASN A 178 1.93 -23.01 24.17
N PRO A 179 1.04 -22.22 23.53
CA PRO A 179 0.31 -22.52 22.30
C PRO A 179 1.22 -22.62 21.07
N LEU A 180 0.69 -23.17 19.97
CA LEU A 180 1.38 -23.11 18.66
C LEU A 180 1.48 -21.65 18.19
N PRO A 181 2.42 -21.32 17.28
CA PRO A 181 2.54 -19.96 16.75
C PRO A 181 1.20 -19.44 16.20
N GLU A 182 0.77 -18.29 16.67
CA GLU A 182 -0.51 -17.71 16.28
C GLU A 182 -0.40 -16.93 14.96
N PRO A 183 -1.48 -16.84 14.16
CA PRO A 183 -1.49 -15.99 12.98
C PRO A 183 -1.49 -14.50 13.34
N ALA A 184 -1.12 -13.68 12.35
CA ALA A 184 -1.15 -12.23 12.47
C ALA A 184 -2.60 -11.72 12.65
N SER A 185 -2.80 -10.74 13.52
CA SER A 185 -4.06 -10.01 13.63
C SER A 185 -3.90 -8.65 12.95
N TYR A 186 -4.85 -8.23 12.11
CA TYR A 186 -4.74 -6.95 11.41
C TYR A 186 -5.75 -5.91 11.88
N PHE A 187 -6.95 -6.34 12.24
CA PHE A 187 -8.07 -5.47 12.61
C PHE A 187 -8.51 -5.75 14.05
N GLY A 188 -8.97 -4.70 14.73
CA GLY A 188 -9.48 -4.79 16.11
C GLY A 188 -10.97 -4.49 16.21
N SER A 189 -11.56 -3.86 15.20
CA SER A 189 -12.96 -3.44 15.17
C SER A 189 -13.58 -3.67 13.80
N LYS A 190 -14.91 -3.49 13.72
CA LYS A 190 -15.62 -3.57 12.44
C LYS A 190 -15.34 -2.36 11.54
N ASP A 191 -15.00 -1.22 12.13
CA ASP A 191 -14.69 0.03 11.42
C ASP A 191 -13.40 -0.10 10.58
N ASP A 192 -12.54 -1.06 10.93
CA ASP A 192 -11.35 -1.42 10.15
C ASP A 192 -11.68 -2.18 8.86
N LEU A 193 -12.89 -2.76 8.78
CA LEU A 193 -13.30 -3.66 7.71
C LEU A 193 -14.41 -3.07 6.82
N LEU A 194 -15.23 -2.17 7.37
CA LEU A 194 -16.42 -1.66 6.73
C LEU A 194 -16.37 -0.14 6.63
N PHE A 195 -16.65 0.37 5.43
CA PHE A 195 -16.76 1.80 5.20
C PHE A 195 -18.09 2.34 5.74
N ASP A 196 -18.01 3.33 6.63
CA ASP A 196 -19.16 4.00 7.21
C ASP A 196 -19.56 5.24 6.38
N LEU A 197 -20.72 5.17 5.73
CA LEU A 197 -21.23 6.23 4.86
C LEU A 197 -21.69 7.48 5.61
N GLU A 198 -21.91 7.39 6.92
CA GLU A 198 -22.35 8.52 7.75
C GLU A 198 -21.19 9.46 8.11
N ARG A 199 -19.95 8.99 7.95
CA ARG A 199 -18.74 9.78 8.23
C ARG A 199 -18.37 10.65 7.04
N GLU A 200 -17.86 11.85 7.35
CA GLU A 200 -17.35 12.75 6.34
C GLU A 200 -16.01 12.24 5.78
N LEU A 201 -15.87 12.28 4.46
CA LEU A 201 -14.64 11.92 3.74
C LEU A 201 -13.96 13.19 3.23
N ILE A 202 -12.78 13.49 3.76
CA ILE A 202 -11.96 14.63 3.38
C ILE A 202 -10.79 14.12 2.54
N ILE A 203 -10.63 14.63 1.32
CA ILE A 203 -9.62 14.15 0.37
C ILE A 203 -8.48 15.17 0.27
N ASP A 204 -7.25 14.67 0.34
CA ASP A 204 -6.05 15.46 0.04
C ASP A 204 -5.80 15.50 -1.47
N PHE A 205 -6.45 16.44 -2.16
CA PHE A 205 -6.33 16.56 -3.61
C PHE A 205 -4.94 17.00 -4.06
N ASP A 206 -4.24 17.82 -3.27
CA ASP A 206 -2.90 18.29 -3.62
C ASP A 206 -1.93 17.10 -3.61
N HIS A 207 -1.98 16.25 -2.57
CA HIS A 207 -1.16 15.05 -2.51
C HIS A 207 -1.48 14.04 -3.63
N ILE A 208 -2.74 13.94 -4.07
CA ILE A 208 -3.13 13.01 -5.14
C ILE A 208 -2.75 13.56 -6.52
N LEU A 209 -3.05 14.83 -6.80
CA LEU A 209 -2.93 15.43 -8.13
C LEU A 209 -1.57 16.02 -8.42
N ILE A 210 -0.74 16.24 -7.40
CA ILE A 210 0.63 16.79 -7.55
C ILE A 210 1.64 15.71 -7.17
N ASP A 211 1.66 15.29 -5.89
CA ASP A 211 2.73 14.42 -5.38
C ASP A 211 2.67 12.97 -5.89
N ASN A 212 1.49 12.46 -6.23
CA ASN A 212 1.28 11.08 -6.69
C ASN A 212 0.66 11.00 -8.08
N LEU A 213 0.91 12.01 -8.93
CA LEU A 213 0.37 12.10 -10.28
C LEU A 213 0.69 10.84 -11.12
N GLU A 214 1.85 10.22 -10.88
CA GLU A 214 2.30 8.98 -11.53
C GLU A 214 1.30 7.81 -11.43
N ARG A 215 0.43 7.82 -10.41
CA ARG A 215 -0.53 6.74 -10.12
C ARG A 215 -1.86 6.91 -10.83
N LEU A 216 -2.10 8.06 -11.46
CA LEU A 216 -3.30 8.29 -12.26
C LEU A 216 -3.13 7.67 -13.65
N PRO A 217 -4.21 7.16 -14.26
CA PRO A 217 -4.19 6.71 -15.64
C PRO A 217 -3.80 7.87 -16.56
N VAL A 218 -2.82 7.68 -17.44
CA VAL A 218 -2.38 8.74 -18.37
C VAL A 218 -3.52 9.11 -19.34
N ALA A 219 -4.36 8.16 -19.73
CA ALA A 219 -5.56 8.43 -20.52
C ALA A 219 -6.54 9.40 -19.83
N PHE A 220 -6.68 9.30 -18.50
CA PHE A 220 -7.52 10.21 -17.72
C PHE A 220 -6.95 11.62 -17.72
N LEU A 221 -5.62 11.75 -17.58
CA LEU A 221 -4.94 13.05 -17.66
C LEU A 221 -5.14 13.70 -19.04
N GLU A 222 -4.97 12.94 -20.13
CA GLU A 222 -5.20 13.47 -21.48
C GLU A 222 -6.65 13.90 -21.72
N GLU A 223 -7.61 13.08 -21.27
CA GLU A 223 -9.03 13.39 -21.41
C GLU A 223 -9.40 14.65 -20.63
N GLU A 224 -8.94 14.81 -19.40
CA GLU A 224 -9.29 15.99 -18.61
C GLU A 224 -8.50 17.25 -19.01
N LEU A 225 -7.29 17.10 -19.56
CA LEU A 225 -6.46 18.22 -19.99
C LEU A 225 -6.64 18.61 -21.46
N HIS A 226 -7.55 17.95 -22.20
CA HIS A 226 -7.77 18.19 -23.64
C HIS A 226 -8.02 19.67 -24.02
N SER A 227 -8.58 20.45 -23.10
CA SER A 227 -8.89 21.87 -23.33
C SER A 227 -7.68 22.81 -23.26
N SER A 228 -6.52 22.31 -22.80
CA SER A 228 -5.25 23.02 -22.78
C SER A 228 -4.25 22.34 -23.73
N PRO A 229 -3.80 22.99 -24.82
CA PRO A 229 -2.80 22.42 -25.72
C PRO A 229 -1.50 22.02 -25.00
N GLU A 230 -1.03 22.86 -24.07
CA GLU A 230 0.16 22.62 -23.25
C GLU A 230 -0.04 21.44 -22.30
N GLY A 231 -1.16 21.41 -21.56
CA GLY A 231 -1.47 20.32 -20.62
C GLY A 231 -1.63 18.97 -21.33
N LEU A 232 -2.27 18.95 -22.51
CA LEU A 232 -2.40 17.76 -23.33
C LEU A 232 -1.05 17.29 -23.88
N GLN A 233 -0.16 18.21 -24.26
CA GLN A 233 1.18 17.87 -24.72
C GLN A 233 2.00 17.23 -23.59
N LEU A 234 1.96 17.79 -22.39
CA LEU A 234 2.63 17.25 -21.20
C LEU A 234 2.10 15.85 -20.85
N ALA A 235 0.78 15.65 -20.85
CA ALA A 235 0.18 14.33 -20.62
C ALA A 235 0.60 13.29 -21.67
N ARG A 236 0.73 13.68 -22.94
CA ARG A 236 1.24 12.81 -24.01
C ARG A 236 2.72 12.49 -23.85
N ALA A 237 3.53 13.46 -23.44
CA ALA A 237 4.94 13.24 -23.17
C ALA A 237 5.14 12.15 -22.10
N VAL A 238 4.31 12.14 -21.04
CA VAL A 238 4.29 11.09 -20.02
C VAL A 238 3.97 9.71 -20.62
N ARG A 239 3.06 9.63 -21.60
CA ARG A 239 2.73 8.36 -22.28
C ARG A 239 3.86 7.87 -23.18
N GLU A 240 4.48 8.80 -23.91
CA GLU A 240 5.48 8.52 -24.95
C GLU A 240 6.90 8.35 -24.40
N SER A 241 7.10 8.52 -23.09
CA SER A 241 8.41 8.35 -22.44
C SER A 241 8.90 6.90 -22.55
N ASP A 242 10.15 6.71 -23.00
CA ASP A 242 10.75 5.40 -23.22
C ASP A 242 11.61 4.92 -22.02
N GLY A 243 11.55 5.62 -20.87
CA GLY A 243 12.27 5.26 -19.64
C GLY A 243 11.70 5.88 -18.35
N GLU A 244 12.10 5.33 -17.20
CA GLU A 244 11.64 5.80 -15.88
C GLU A 244 12.04 7.24 -15.58
N ASP A 245 13.29 7.62 -15.89
CA ASP A 245 13.80 8.97 -15.64
C ASP A 245 13.07 10.01 -16.52
N GLU A 246 12.93 9.75 -17.82
CA GLU A 246 12.20 10.63 -18.75
C GLU A 246 10.73 10.78 -18.35
N ARG A 247 10.10 9.68 -17.92
CA ARG A 247 8.73 9.70 -17.42
C ARG A 247 8.60 10.52 -16.14
N ALA A 248 9.56 10.40 -15.23
CA ALA A 248 9.58 11.17 -13.98
C ALA A 248 9.72 12.67 -14.25
N ASP A 249 10.59 13.05 -15.18
CA ASP A 249 10.74 14.45 -15.61
C ASP A 249 9.45 14.98 -16.24
N ALA A 250 8.83 14.23 -17.16
CA ALA A 250 7.56 14.61 -17.79
C ALA A 250 6.41 14.75 -16.77
N LEU A 251 6.37 13.90 -15.75
CA LEU A 251 5.40 14.00 -14.65
C LEU A 251 5.65 15.23 -13.77
N ALA A 252 6.92 15.58 -13.51
CA ALA A 252 7.29 16.78 -12.77
C ALA A 252 6.86 18.04 -13.52
N ASP A 253 7.13 18.12 -14.83
CA ASP A 253 6.69 19.24 -15.68
C ASP A 253 5.15 19.37 -15.69
N LEU A 254 4.44 18.24 -15.74
CA LEU A 254 2.97 18.24 -15.67
C LEU A 254 2.44 18.69 -14.30
N ALA A 255 3.09 18.29 -13.21
CA ALA A 255 2.74 18.72 -11.86
C ALA A 255 2.95 20.24 -11.69
N ASP A 256 4.06 20.78 -12.18
CA ASP A 256 4.34 22.22 -12.19
C ASP A 256 3.29 22.99 -13.00
N PHE A 257 2.92 22.48 -14.18
CA PHE A 257 1.83 23.06 -14.98
C PHE A 257 0.50 23.09 -14.21
N LEU A 258 0.15 22.03 -13.48
CA LEU A 258 -1.08 21.98 -12.68
C LEU A 258 -1.05 22.96 -11.51
N LEU A 259 0.10 23.17 -10.88
CA LEU A 259 0.29 24.18 -9.81
C LEU A 259 0.13 25.61 -10.34
N GLU A 260 0.53 25.88 -11.58
CA GLU A 260 0.38 27.19 -12.22
C GLU A 260 -1.03 27.41 -12.80
N ASN A 261 -1.79 26.34 -13.05
CA ASN A 261 -3.07 26.39 -13.77
C ASN A 261 -4.27 25.92 -12.95
N ASP A 262 -4.78 26.81 -12.08
CA ASP A 262 -5.97 26.61 -11.24
C ASP A 262 -7.18 26.01 -11.98
N ARG A 263 -7.38 26.37 -13.26
CA ARG A 263 -8.51 25.89 -14.05
C ARG A 263 -8.37 24.40 -14.34
N MET A 264 -7.17 23.96 -14.75
CA MET A 264 -6.88 22.55 -15.06
C MET A 264 -6.83 21.72 -13.78
N PHE A 265 -6.21 22.24 -12.71
CA PHE A 265 -6.23 21.58 -11.40
C PHE A 265 -7.65 21.37 -10.89
N ARG A 266 -8.49 22.41 -10.89
CA ARG A 266 -9.91 22.29 -10.48
C ARG A 266 -10.65 21.26 -11.31
N ARG A 267 -10.37 21.16 -12.61
CA ARG A 267 -11.02 20.20 -13.49
C ARG A 267 -10.72 18.75 -13.08
N LEU A 268 -9.45 18.40 -12.88
CA LEU A 268 -9.05 17.08 -12.37
C LEU A 268 -9.66 16.79 -11.00
N ARG A 269 -9.62 17.78 -10.09
CA ARG A 269 -10.25 17.68 -8.77
C ARG A 269 -11.74 17.37 -8.84
N TRP A 270 -12.48 18.06 -9.72
CA TRP A 270 -13.92 17.82 -9.87
C TRP A 270 -14.21 16.42 -10.39
N ARG A 271 -13.45 15.96 -11.39
CA ARG A 271 -13.65 14.61 -11.93
C ARG A 271 -13.28 13.51 -10.92
N LEU A 272 -12.21 13.70 -10.14
CA LEU A 272 -11.90 12.82 -9.02
C LEU A 272 -13.03 12.82 -7.97
N SER A 273 -13.56 13.99 -7.62
CA SER A 273 -14.65 14.10 -6.65
C SER A 273 -15.89 13.33 -7.11
N ASP A 274 -16.22 13.42 -8.40
CA ASP A 274 -17.32 12.67 -9.01
C ASP A 274 -17.09 11.15 -8.97
N ALA A 275 -15.87 10.69 -9.27
CA ALA A 275 -15.50 9.27 -9.15
C ALA A 275 -15.58 8.76 -7.70
N VAL A 276 -15.20 9.58 -6.71
CA VAL A 276 -15.38 9.22 -5.28
C VAL A 276 -16.86 9.13 -4.91
N GLU A 277 -17.70 10.05 -5.39
CA GLU A 277 -19.13 9.99 -5.14
C GLU A 277 -19.77 8.76 -5.78
N LEU A 278 -19.34 8.36 -6.97
CA LEU A 278 -19.73 7.08 -7.59
C LEU A 278 -19.29 5.89 -6.73
N ALA A 279 -18.05 5.90 -6.21
CA ALA A 279 -17.56 4.86 -5.31
C ALA A 279 -18.42 4.75 -4.04
N ARG A 280 -18.78 5.88 -3.42
CA ARG A 280 -19.67 5.92 -2.24
C ARG A 280 -21.06 5.37 -2.56
N LYS A 281 -21.63 5.69 -3.72
CA LYS A 281 -22.90 5.10 -4.19
C LYS A 281 -22.79 3.58 -4.35
N ARG A 282 -21.68 3.08 -4.89
CA ARG A 282 -21.41 1.63 -5.00
C ARG A 282 -21.29 0.96 -3.63
N VAL A 283 -20.58 1.57 -2.68
CA VAL A 283 -20.51 1.10 -1.27
C VAL A 283 -21.89 1.06 -0.62
N ARG A 284 -22.72 2.08 -0.85
CA ARG A 284 -24.10 2.09 -0.37
C ARG A 284 -24.93 0.94 -0.92
N TRP A 285 -24.72 0.57 -2.18
CA TRP A 285 -25.40 -0.56 -2.81
C TRP A 285 -24.87 -1.91 -2.31
N ASN A 286 -23.55 -2.03 -2.18
CA ASN A 286 -22.85 -3.23 -1.72
C ASN A 286 -21.77 -2.86 -0.70
N TYR A 287 -22.01 -3.16 0.56
CA TYR A 287 -21.08 -2.85 1.65
C TYR A 287 -19.68 -3.49 1.48
N LYS A 288 -19.56 -4.54 0.64
CA LYS A 288 -18.29 -5.20 0.32
C LYS A 288 -17.46 -4.45 -0.74
N THR A 289 -17.98 -3.39 -1.34
CA THR A 289 -17.26 -2.62 -2.37
C THR A 289 -16.00 -1.95 -1.82
N ALA A 290 -16.04 -1.48 -0.56
CA ALA A 290 -14.85 -0.98 0.11
C ALA A 290 -14.02 -2.17 0.59
N ILE A 291 -12.76 -2.25 0.18
CA ILE A 291 -11.90 -3.40 0.49
C ILE A 291 -10.90 -3.00 1.58
N PRO A 292 -10.81 -3.75 2.71
CA PRO A 292 -9.82 -3.48 3.73
C PRO A 292 -8.41 -3.75 3.24
N SER A 293 -7.48 -2.93 3.71
CA SER A 293 -6.06 -2.97 3.40
C SER A 293 -5.28 -2.60 4.66
N TYR A 294 -4.06 -3.09 4.79
CA TYR A 294 -3.19 -2.74 5.90
C TYR A 294 -1.91 -2.07 5.39
N TYR A 295 -1.58 -0.94 6.01
CA TYR A 295 -0.37 -0.19 5.72
C TYR A 295 0.72 -0.49 6.76
N PRO A 296 1.77 -1.26 6.42
CA PRO A 296 2.70 -1.78 7.43
C PRO A 296 3.49 -0.70 8.15
N ARG A 297 3.93 0.35 7.47
CA ARG A 297 4.78 1.39 8.07
C ARG A 297 4.05 2.19 9.15
N ALA A 298 2.74 2.43 8.96
CA ALA A 298 1.92 3.08 9.99
C ALA A 298 1.27 2.11 10.96
N ASN A 299 1.43 0.80 10.74
CA ASN A 299 0.74 -0.23 11.50
C ASN A 299 -0.78 0.02 11.57
N ALA A 300 -1.37 0.48 10.46
CA ALA A 300 -2.72 1.02 10.43
C ALA A 300 -3.57 0.39 9.32
N MET A 301 -4.86 0.23 9.61
CA MET A 301 -5.86 -0.21 8.65
C MET A 301 -6.32 0.96 7.77
N SER A 302 -6.61 0.64 6.52
CA SER A 302 -7.22 1.53 5.54
C SER A 302 -8.27 0.78 4.73
N LEU A 303 -9.15 1.53 4.07
CA LEU A 303 -10.16 1.03 3.16
C LEU A 303 -9.84 1.55 1.76
N LEU A 304 -10.00 0.68 0.77
CA LEU A 304 -9.80 1.01 -0.63
C LEU A 304 -11.17 1.23 -1.27
N LEU A 305 -11.38 2.42 -1.84
CA LEU A 305 -12.56 2.73 -2.64
C LEU A 305 -12.21 2.69 -4.13
N PRO A 306 -12.99 1.98 -4.97
CA PRO A 306 -12.71 1.89 -6.40
C PRO A 306 -13.01 3.23 -7.09
N LEU A 307 -12.04 3.77 -7.82
CA LEU A 307 -12.19 4.97 -8.63
C LEU A 307 -12.32 4.58 -10.10
N CYS A 308 -13.48 4.92 -10.66
CA CYS A 308 -13.84 4.75 -12.06
C CYS A 308 -13.59 6.09 -12.77
N LEU A 309 -12.42 6.22 -13.39
CA LEU A 309 -11.94 7.51 -13.91
C LEU A 309 -12.20 7.64 -15.41
N LEU A 310 -11.93 6.57 -16.16
CA LEU A 310 -12.08 6.51 -17.62
C LEU A 310 -13.51 6.15 -18.04
N ASP A 311 -14.11 5.17 -17.37
CA ASP A 311 -15.50 4.79 -17.59
C ASP A 311 -16.22 4.50 -16.27
N ASP A 312 -17.54 4.39 -16.29
CA ASP A 312 -18.37 4.24 -15.09
C ASP A 312 -18.48 2.79 -14.59
N GLU A 313 -17.89 1.82 -15.28
CA GLU A 313 -18.00 0.38 -14.99
C GLU A 313 -16.72 -0.16 -14.33
N HIS A 314 -15.56 0.16 -14.88
CA HIS A 314 -14.25 -0.37 -14.48
C HIS A 314 -13.51 0.56 -13.54
N ALA A 315 -12.85 0.00 -12.53
CA ALA A 315 -12.01 0.77 -11.62
C ALA A 315 -10.58 0.84 -12.18
N ASP A 316 -10.05 2.06 -12.32
CA ASP A 316 -8.71 2.32 -12.85
C ASP A 316 -7.69 2.60 -11.74
N ALA A 317 -8.18 3.06 -10.59
CA ALA A 317 -7.40 3.36 -9.41
C ALA A 317 -8.20 3.06 -8.15
N ALA A 318 -7.53 3.02 -7.00
CA ALA A 318 -8.18 2.90 -5.71
C ALA A 318 -7.82 4.07 -4.79
N LEU A 319 -8.81 4.75 -4.21
CA LEU A 319 -8.59 5.75 -3.16
C LEU A 319 -8.33 5.03 -1.84
N VAL A 320 -7.21 5.37 -1.20
CA VAL A 320 -6.88 4.90 0.15
C VAL A 320 -7.54 5.82 1.16
N VAL A 321 -8.46 5.27 1.94
CA VAL A 321 -9.19 5.98 2.97
C VAL A 321 -8.80 5.44 4.33
N GLN A 322 -8.45 6.34 5.26
CA GLN A 322 -8.12 5.99 6.63
C GLN A 322 -9.09 6.65 7.60
N LEU A 323 -9.54 5.89 8.61
CA LEU A 323 -10.32 6.45 9.70
C LEU A 323 -9.41 7.25 10.65
N MET A 324 -9.70 8.54 10.81
CA MET A 324 -8.92 9.42 11.67
C MET A 324 -9.43 9.40 13.11
N PRO A 325 -8.58 9.74 14.11
CA PRO A 325 -9.01 9.83 15.51
C PRO A 325 -10.17 10.82 15.75
N SER A 326 -10.37 11.79 14.87
CA SER A 326 -11.51 12.71 14.90
C SER A 326 -12.86 12.05 14.60
N GLY A 327 -12.85 10.83 14.03
CA GLY A 327 -14.03 10.11 13.58
C GLY A 327 -14.34 10.29 12.10
N ASN A 328 -13.69 11.23 11.41
CA ASN A 328 -13.82 11.43 9.96
C ASN A 328 -12.87 10.51 9.18
N TYR A 329 -13.19 10.27 7.92
CA TYR A 329 -12.30 9.62 6.98
C TYR A 329 -11.40 10.63 6.28
N GLN A 330 -10.13 10.26 6.10
CA GLN A 330 -9.19 10.99 5.24
C GLN A 330 -8.83 10.13 4.03
N GLY A 331 -9.10 10.64 2.83
CA GLY A 331 -8.56 10.11 1.57
C GLY A 331 -7.09 10.52 1.47
N GLN A 332 -6.20 9.59 1.82
CA GLN A 332 -4.76 9.84 1.96
C GLN A 332 -4.07 9.97 0.60
N THR A 333 -4.32 9.03 -0.31
CA THR A 333 -3.66 8.94 -1.61
C THR A 333 -4.44 7.99 -2.50
N ILE A 334 -4.00 7.80 -3.74
CA ILE A 334 -4.50 6.77 -4.65
C ILE A 334 -3.44 5.67 -4.86
N LEU A 335 -3.89 4.49 -5.28
CA LEU A 335 -3.06 3.36 -5.68
C LEU A 335 -3.45 2.89 -7.08
N THR A 336 -2.49 2.35 -7.80
CA THR A 336 -2.78 1.57 -9.01
C THR A 336 -3.55 0.28 -8.64
N MET A 337 -4.26 -0.31 -9.58
CA MET A 337 -5.04 -1.54 -9.31
C MET A 337 -4.16 -2.71 -8.81
N GLN A 338 -2.93 -2.84 -9.32
CA GLN A 338 -1.98 -3.86 -8.84
C GLN A 338 -1.53 -3.62 -7.39
N GLN A 339 -1.23 -2.36 -7.04
CA GLN A 339 -0.90 -1.97 -5.66
C GLN A 339 -2.09 -2.21 -4.72
N ALA A 340 -3.29 -1.82 -5.14
CA ALA A 340 -4.53 -2.02 -4.41
C ALA A 340 -4.79 -3.50 -4.14
N TYR A 341 -4.65 -4.36 -5.16
CA TYR A 341 -4.81 -5.81 -5.01
C TYR A 341 -3.80 -6.39 -4.03
N THR A 342 -2.51 -6.02 -4.16
CA THR A 342 -1.45 -6.51 -3.27
C THR A 342 -1.73 -6.16 -1.81
N ASN A 343 -2.17 -4.92 -1.54
CA ASN A 343 -2.47 -4.47 -0.18
C ASN A 343 -3.75 -5.10 0.39
N ALA A 344 -4.78 -5.28 -0.45
CA ALA A 344 -6.03 -5.92 -0.07
C ALA A 344 -5.84 -7.42 0.23
N ARG A 345 -5.08 -8.11 -0.61
CA ARG A 345 -4.86 -9.56 -0.50
C ARG A 345 -4.23 -9.94 0.84
N LEU A 346 -3.46 -9.03 1.45
CA LEU A 346 -2.92 -9.24 2.79
C LEU A 346 -3.98 -9.56 3.84
N ILE A 347 -5.15 -8.91 3.75
CA ILE A 347 -6.24 -9.03 4.71
C ILE A 347 -7.20 -10.16 4.34
N CYS A 348 -7.62 -10.20 3.08
CA CYS A 348 -8.57 -11.19 2.62
C CYS A 348 -8.34 -11.50 1.14
N ARG A 349 -8.68 -12.72 0.74
CA ARG A 349 -8.82 -13.06 -0.67
C ARG A 349 -9.99 -12.25 -1.26
N PRO A 350 -9.78 -11.42 -2.30
CA PRO A 350 -10.82 -10.51 -2.79
C PRO A 350 -12.07 -11.17 -3.41
N ASP A 351 -12.03 -12.47 -3.72
CA ASP A 351 -13.11 -13.19 -4.42
C ASP A 351 -13.93 -14.13 -3.52
N SER A 352 -15.19 -14.36 -3.92
CA SER A 352 -16.11 -15.29 -3.27
C SER A 352 -15.99 -16.70 -3.86
N ASP A 353 -15.41 -17.63 -3.09
CA ASP A 353 -15.12 -18.99 -3.55
C ASP A 353 -16.31 -19.97 -3.52
N TRP A 354 -17.41 -19.65 -2.83
CA TRP A 354 -18.43 -20.65 -2.47
C TRP A 354 -19.85 -20.33 -2.93
N LEU A 355 -20.17 -19.06 -3.14
CA LEU A 355 -21.51 -18.63 -3.54
C LEU A 355 -21.42 -17.96 -4.91
N SER A 356 -21.75 -18.73 -5.95
CA SER A 356 -21.83 -18.25 -7.33
C SER A 356 -23.23 -18.46 -7.89
N THR A 357 -23.60 -17.64 -8.88
CA THR A 357 -24.88 -17.76 -9.59
C THR A 357 -24.90 -18.93 -10.58
N ALA A 358 -23.73 -19.47 -10.90
CA ALA A 358 -23.59 -20.68 -11.70
C ALA A 358 -23.87 -21.88 -10.78
N GLY A 359 -25.07 -22.44 -10.87
CA GLY A 359 -25.42 -23.68 -10.18
C GLY A 359 -24.33 -24.72 -10.40
N THR A 360 -23.84 -25.31 -9.30
CA THR A 360 -22.78 -26.31 -9.30
C THR A 360 -23.17 -27.41 -10.29
N LYS A 361 -22.44 -27.52 -11.41
CA LYS A 361 -22.63 -28.65 -12.33
C LYS A 361 -22.12 -29.90 -11.60
N GLU A 362 -23.03 -30.84 -11.36
CA GLU A 362 -22.74 -32.20 -10.85
C GLU A 362 -21.79 -32.97 -11.75
#